data_AF-A0A838YZE5-F1
#
_entry.id   AF-A0A838YZE5-F1
#
_cell.length_a   1.000
_cell.length_b   1.000
_cell.length_c   1.000
_cell.angle_alpha   90.00
_cell.angle_beta   90.00
_cell.angle_gamma   90.00
#
_symmetry.space_group_name_H-M   'P 1'
#
loop_
_entity.id
_entity.type
_entity.pdbx_description
1 polymer ?
#
loop_
_entity_poly.entity_id
_entity_poly.type
_entity_poly.pdbx_seq_one_letter_code
_entity_poly.pdbx_strand_id
1 'polypeptide(L)'
;MLKTYFISKDKRFSLLYGDSMAVLPLINTEFDMVFADPPYFLSNDGHSIHNGQIVSVNKGKWDKLTDFDSVYAFNKQWIALVRKKIKVNAALWISGTIHNIFSIGQALTELDFRILNIIFWKKSNPPPKVQNQDVRKHYIEGWL
;
A
#
# COMPACT_ATOMS: atom_id res chain seq x y z
N MET A 1 0.69 -25.85 4.29
CA MET A 1 -0.40 -25.71 5.28
C MET A 1 -0.39 -24.29 5.81
N LEU A 2 -1.56 -23.69 6.02
CA LEU A 2 -1.68 -22.36 6.62
C LEU A 2 -1.22 -22.42 8.08
N LYS A 3 -0.14 -21.71 8.42
CA LYS A 3 0.40 -21.67 9.78
C LYS A 3 -0.06 -20.39 10.48
N THR A 4 -0.96 -20.54 11.44
CA THR A 4 -1.41 -19.41 12.26
C THR A 4 -0.35 -19.03 13.28
N TYR A 5 0.00 -17.75 13.34
CA TYR A 5 0.96 -17.22 14.29
C TYR A 5 0.32 -16.98 15.66
N PHE A 6 -0.90 -16.47 15.66
CA PHE A 6 -1.64 -16.18 16.88
C PHE A 6 -3.15 -16.27 16.62
N ILE A 7 -3.89 -16.74 17.62
CA ILE A 7 -5.36 -16.71 17.64
C ILE A 7 -5.76 -16.04 18.95
N SER A 8 -6.64 -15.05 18.87
CA SER A 8 -7.14 -14.39 20.07
C SER A 8 -7.94 -15.37 20.94
N LYS A 9 -7.91 -15.20 22.27
CA LYS A 9 -8.61 -16.11 23.21
C LYS A 9 -10.12 -16.17 22.94
N ASP A 10 -10.69 -15.04 22.58
CA ASP A 10 -12.11 -14.88 22.21
C ASP A 10 -12.41 -15.28 20.75
N LYS A 11 -11.39 -15.74 20.00
CA LYS A 11 -11.46 -16.16 18.60
C LYS A 11 -12.00 -15.10 17.63
N ARG A 12 -11.96 -13.81 18.00
CA ARG A 12 -12.37 -12.69 17.14
C ARG A 12 -11.36 -12.35 16.05
N PHE A 13 -10.08 -12.65 16.25
CA PHE A 13 -9.07 -12.44 15.21
C PHE A 13 -7.97 -13.50 15.24
N SER A 14 -7.30 -13.62 14.10
CA SER A 14 -6.08 -14.43 13.96
C SER A 14 -5.01 -13.62 13.24
N LEU A 15 -3.75 -13.93 13.53
CA LEU A 15 -2.59 -13.37 12.87
C LEU A 15 -1.93 -14.51 12.09
N LEU A 16 -1.64 -14.26 10.82
CA LEU A 16 -0.95 -15.17 9.93
C LEU A 16 0.44 -14.58 9.65
N TYR A 17 1.46 -15.43 9.67
CA TYR A 17 2.83 -15.01 9.39
C TYR A 17 3.28 -15.54 8.03
N GLY A 18 3.70 -14.62 7.16
CA GLY A 18 4.24 -14.94 5.84
C GLY A 18 4.04 -13.81 4.83
N ASP A 19 4.48 -14.06 3.60
CA ASP A 19 4.17 -13.21 2.45
C ASP A 19 2.67 -13.26 2.17
N SER A 20 2.01 -12.10 2.12
CA SER A 20 0.58 -12.01 1.83
C SER A 20 0.21 -12.63 0.48
N MET A 21 1.10 -12.55 -0.52
CA MET A 21 0.91 -13.18 -1.83
C MET A 21 0.83 -14.70 -1.75
N ALA A 22 1.56 -15.31 -0.81
CA ALA A 22 1.58 -16.76 -0.59
C ALA A 22 0.52 -17.22 0.41
N VAL A 23 0.21 -16.39 1.40
CA VAL A 23 -0.72 -16.72 2.50
C VAL A 23 -2.17 -16.54 2.07
N LEU A 24 -2.50 -15.44 1.39
CA LEU A 24 -3.88 -15.09 1.02
C LEU A 24 -4.59 -16.20 0.20
N PRO A 25 -3.94 -16.85 -0.80
CA PRO A 25 -4.54 -17.97 -1.53
C PRO A 25 -4.96 -19.15 -0.65
N LEU A 26 -4.28 -19.38 0.47
CA LEU A 26 -4.51 -20.51 1.37
C LEU A 26 -5.71 -20.30 2.31
N ILE A 27 -6.28 -19.10 2.36
CA ILE A 27 -7.44 -18.80 3.20
C ILE A 27 -8.72 -19.24 2.49
N ASN A 28 -9.50 -20.13 3.10
CA ASN A 28 -10.73 -20.71 2.50
C ASN A 28 -12.00 -19.89 2.78
N THR A 29 -11.87 -18.65 3.22
CA THR A 29 -12.99 -17.78 3.59
C THR A 29 -13.00 -16.55 2.68
N GLU A 30 -14.19 -16.05 2.38
CA GLU A 30 -14.38 -14.78 1.70
C GLU A 30 -14.58 -13.65 2.70
N PHE A 31 -13.98 -12.49 2.43
CA PHE A 31 -14.04 -11.32 3.29
C PHE A 31 -15.12 -10.33 2.84
N ASP A 32 -15.80 -9.72 3.82
CA ASP A 32 -16.75 -8.61 3.61
C ASP A 32 -16.04 -7.26 3.45
N MET A 33 -14.83 -7.13 4.01
CA MET A 33 -14.02 -5.92 3.91
C MET A 33 -12.54 -6.28 3.95
N VAL A 34 -11.75 -5.61 3.10
CA VAL A 34 -10.30 -5.68 3.11
C VAL A 34 -9.74 -4.27 3.22
N PHE A 35 -8.76 -4.10 4.11
CA PHE A 35 -7.97 -2.89 4.22
C PHE A 35 -6.51 -3.22 3.90
N ALA A 36 -5.89 -2.46 3.00
CA ALA A 36 -4.51 -2.66 2.58
C ALA A 36 -3.71 -1.35 2.68
N ASP A 37 -2.54 -1.44 3.32
CA ASP A 37 -1.51 -0.39 3.30
C ASP A 37 -0.26 -0.95 2.58
N PRO A 38 -0.26 -1.00 1.24
CA PRO A 38 0.83 -1.60 0.47
C PRO A 38 2.11 -0.75 0.53
N PRO A 39 3.27 -1.26 0.09
CA PRO A 39 4.48 -0.47 -0.07
C PRO A 39 4.24 0.77 -0.96
N TYR A 40 4.89 1.87 -0.62
CA TYR A 40 4.79 3.13 -1.38
C TYR A 40 6.01 3.32 -2.29
N PHE A 41 7.00 2.43 -2.19
CA PHE A 41 8.22 2.40 -2.99
C PHE A 41 9.04 3.68 -2.80
N LEU A 42 9.19 4.12 -1.55
CA LEU A 42 9.84 5.39 -1.19
C LEU A 42 11.29 5.22 -0.71
N SER A 43 11.72 3.99 -0.45
CA SER A 43 13.08 3.72 0.05
C SER A 43 14.08 3.93 -1.10
N ASN A 44 14.88 4.98 -0.99
CA ASN A 44 15.82 5.44 -2.02
C ASN A 44 17.25 5.66 -1.50
N ASP A 45 17.59 5.04 -0.37
CA ASP A 45 18.87 5.23 0.33
C ASP A 45 19.14 6.67 0.81
N GLY A 46 18.12 7.53 0.81
CA GLY A 46 18.19 8.90 1.30
C GLY A 46 18.01 9.06 2.82
N HIS A 47 18.12 10.31 3.27
CA HIS A 47 17.94 10.72 4.66
C HIS A 47 16.79 11.73 4.76
N SER A 48 15.95 11.63 5.80
CA SER A 48 14.89 12.58 6.12
C SER A 48 15.07 13.11 7.55
N ILE A 49 14.39 14.21 7.90
CA ILE A 49 14.40 14.75 9.26
C ILE A 49 13.04 14.47 9.90
N HIS A 50 13.05 13.73 11.00
CA HIS A 50 11.88 13.49 11.83
C HIS A 50 12.19 13.97 13.25
N ASN A 51 11.40 14.91 13.77
CA ASN A 51 11.61 15.53 15.09
C ASN A 51 13.03 16.08 15.31
N GLY A 52 13.63 16.69 14.29
CA GLY A 52 14.98 17.26 14.36
C GLY A 52 16.12 16.23 14.31
N GLN A 53 15.82 14.93 14.17
CA GLN A 53 16.82 13.88 14.00
C GLN A 53 16.87 13.37 12.55
N ILE A 54 18.07 13.06 12.08
CA ILE A 54 18.28 12.41 10.78
C ILE A 54 17.82 10.96 10.90
N VAL A 55 16.82 10.60 10.11
CA VAL A 55 16.29 9.23 10.00
C VAL A 55 16.50 8.72 8.58
N SER A 56 16.85 7.45 8.43
CA SER A 56 16.89 6.83 7.11
C SER A 56 15.47 6.74 6.54
N VAL A 57 15.32 7.02 5.25
CA VAL A 57 14.05 6.84 4.54
C VAL A 57 13.78 5.38 4.18
N ASN A 58 14.76 4.49 4.40
CA ASN A 58 14.65 3.08 4.08
C ASN A 58 13.80 2.34 5.12
N LYS A 59 12.61 1.91 4.72
CA LYS A 59 11.70 1.13 5.56
C LYS A 59 11.99 -0.37 5.52
N GLY A 60 12.53 -0.85 4.40
CA GLY A 60 12.88 -2.24 4.20
C GLY A 60 13.12 -2.55 2.72
N LYS A 61 13.64 -3.76 2.43
CA LYS A 61 13.87 -4.20 1.04
C LYS A 61 12.59 -4.22 0.20
N TRP A 62 11.44 -4.43 0.85
CA TRP A 62 10.11 -4.46 0.25
C TRP A 62 9.55 -3.09 -0.15
N ASP A 63 10.18 -1.99 0.27
CA ASP A 63 9.78 -0.61 -0.05
C ASP A 63 10.80 0.12 -0.94
N LYS A 64 11.78 -0.62 -1.49
CA LYS A 64 12.79 -0.05 -2.39
C LYS A 64 12.13 0.44 -3.68
N LEU A 65 12.59 1.60 -4.16
CA LEU A 65 12.24 2.09 -5.48
C LEU A 65 12.53 1.05 -6.56
N THR A 66 11.55 0.85 -7.44
CA THR A 66 11.67 0.08 -8.68
C THR A 66 11.13 0.91 -9.84
N ASP A 67 11.23 0.40 -11.06
CA ASP A 67 10.54 0.98 -12.21
C ASP A 67 9.01 0.88 -12.07
N PHE A 68 8.30 1.69 -12.85
CA PHE A 68 6.84 1.78 -12.81
C PHE A 68 6.15 0.44 -13.16
N ASP A 69 6.67 -0.30 -14.13
CA ASP A 69 6.07 -1.55 -14.58
C ASP A 69 6.15 -2.61 -13.48
N SER A 70 7.27 -2.67 -12.76
CA SER A 70 7.43 -3.51 -11.57
C SER A 70 6.46 -3.14 -10.44
N VAL A 71 6.30 -1.84 -10.14
CA VAL A 71 5.33 -1.36 -9.13
C VAL A 71 3.90 -1.74 -9.51
N TYR A 72 3.54 -1.53 -10.77
CA TYR A 72 2.23 -1.86 -11.30
C TYR A 72 1.97 -3.37 -11.32
N ALA A 73 2.93 -4.19 -11.76
CA ALA A 73 2.83 -5.64 -11.74
C ALA A 73 2.62 -6.17 -10.32
N PHE A 74 3.39 -5.65 -9.35
CA PHE A 74 3.20 -5.96 -7.94
C PHE A 74 1.78 -5.59 -7.46
N ASN A 75 1.34 -4.36 -7.76
CA ASN A 75 0.02 -3.88 -7.34
C ASN A 75 -1.12 -4.71 -7.90
N LYS A 76 -1.08 -4.98 -9.21
CA LYS A 76 -2.07 -5.81 -9.90
C LYS A 76 -2.12 -7.21 -9.33
N GLN A 77 -0.96 -7.81 -9.02
CA GLN A 77 -0.90 -9.16 -8.48
C GLN A 77 -1.64 -9.30 -7.14
N TRP A 78 -1.36 -8.44 -6.16
CA TRP A 78 -2.03 -8.58 -4.85
C TRP A 78 -3.50 -8.20 -4.92
N ILE A 79 -3.88 -7.18 -5.70
CA ILE A 79 -5.29 -6.78 -5.87
C ILE A 79 -6.07 -7.92 -6.52
N ALA A 80 -5.49 -8.63 -7.50
CA ALA A 80 -6.12 -9.79 -8.13
C ALA A 80 -6.32 -10.96 -7.15
N LEU A 81 -5.38 -11.17 -6.22
CA LEU A 81 -5.56 -12.16 -5.15
C LEU A 81 -6.67 -11.76 -4.18
N VAL A 82 -6.73 -10.48 -3.79
CA VAL A 82 -7.83 -9.95 -2.96
C VAL A 82 -9.18 -10.10 -3.66
N ARG A 83 -9.26 -9.80 -4.96
CA ARG A 83 -10.50 -9.94 -5.75
C ARG A 83 -11.09 -11.35 -5.70
N LYS A 84 -10.25 -12.39 -5.62
CA LYS A 84 -10.64 -13.80 -5.50
C LYS A 84 -11.06 -14.22 -4.08
N LYS A 85 -10.85 -13.35 -3.08
CA LYS A 85 -11.06 -13.63 -1.65
C LYS A 85 -12.09 -12.71 -1.01
N ILE A 86 -12.76 -11.87 -1.79
CA ILE A 86 -13.81 -10.98 -1.30
C ILE A 86 -15.15 -11.34 -1.91
N LYS A 87 -16.23 -11.10 -1.17
CA LYS A 87 -17.60 -11.27 -1.65
C LYS A 87 -17.94 -10.23 -2.72
N VAL A 88 -19.01 -10.46 -3.47
CA VAL A 88 -19.49 -9.54 -4.53
C VAL A 88 -19.76 -8.12 -4.01
N ASN A 89 -20.30 -8.00 -2.79
CA ASN A 89 -20.65 -6.71 -2.17
C ASN A 89 -19.62 -6.24 -1.13
N ALA A 90 -18.41 -6.77 -1.17
CA ALA A 90 -17.37 -6.42 -0.20
C ALA A 90 -16.76 -5.04 -0.48
N ALA A 91 -16.20 -4.43 0.57
CA ALA A 91 -15.47 -3.17 0.47
C ALA A 91 -13.95 -3.39 0.47
N LEU A 92 -13.24 -2.74 -0.46
CA LEU A 92 -11.77 -2.69 -0.48
C LEU A 92 -11.30 -1.26 -0.21
N TRP A 93 -10.50 -1.09 0.83
CA TRP A 93 -9.88 0.16 1.22
C TRP A 93 -8.37 0.06 1.04
N ILE A 94 -7.77 1.03 0.36
CA ILE A 94 -6.34 1.03 0.06
C ILE A 94 -5.78 2.40 0.38
N SER A 95 -4.76 2.45 1.23
CA SER A 95 -3.99 3.67 1.48
C SER A 95 -2.82 3.80 0.51
N GLY A 96 -2.45 5.04 0.22
CA GLY A 96 -1.36 5.33 -0.70
C GLY A 96 -0.93 6.79 -0.64
N THR A 97 0.12 7.09 -1.39
CA THR A 97 0.53 8.46 -1.70
C THR A 97 0.52 8.66 -3.21
N ILE A 98 0.82 9.86 -3.68
CA ILE A 98 0.95 10.16 -5.12
C ILE A 98 1.90 9.20 -5.87
N HIS A 99 2.85 8.56 -5.18
CA HIS A 99 3.84 7.67 -5.80
C HIS A 99 3.27 6.31 -6.20
N ASN A 100 2.22 5.82 -5.53
CA ASN A 100 1.65 4.50 -5.79
C ASN A 100 0.15 4.54 -6.13
N ILE A 101 -0.60 5.55 -5.70
CA ILE A 101 -2.07 5.55 -5.78
C ILE A 101 -2.59 5.51 -7.21
N PHE A 102 -1.87 6.09 -8.18
CA PHE A 102 -2.22 6.03 -9.60
C PHE A 102 -2.02 4.64 -10.20
N SER A 103 -0.92 3.96 -9.84
CA SER A 103 -0.67 2.57 -10.24
C SER A 103 -1.74 1.63 -9.67
N ILE A 104 -2.12 1.84 -8.41
CA ILE A 104 -3.23 1.13 -7.76
C ILE A 104 -4.55 1.42 -8.47
N GLY A 105 -4.84 2.68 -8.80
CA GLY A 105 -6.03 3.09 -9.52
C GLY A 105 -6.17 2.37 -10.87
N GLN A 106 -5.08 2.31 -11.65
CA GLN A 106 -5.06 1.56 -12.91
C GLN A 106 -5.35 0.07 -12.68
N ALA A 107 -4.68 -0.56 -11.72
CA ALA A 107 -4.88 -1.97 -11.42
C ALA A 107 -6.31 -2.29 -10.95
N LEU A 108 -6.93 -1.40 -10.16
CA LEU A 108 -8.33 -1.53 -9.73
C LEU A 108 -9.29 -1.51 -10.92
N THR A 109 -9.12 -0.54 -11.83
CA THR A 109 -9.96 -0.42 -13.04
C THR A 109 -9.84 -1.65 -13.92
N GLU A 110 -8.63 -2.15 -14.14
CA GLU A 110 -8.41 -3.35 -14.97
C GLU A 110 -8.92 -4.66 -14.34
N LEU A 111 -9.12 -4.69 -13.02
CA LEU A 111 -9.66 -5.83 -12.29
C LEU A 111 -11.17 -5.67 -11.98
N ASP A 112 -11.84 -4.78 -12.72
CA ASP A 112 -13.28 -4.49 -12.64
C ASP A 112 -13.75 -4.06 -11.23
N PHE A 113 -12.89 -3.37 -10.48
CA PHE A 113 -13.32 -2.70 -9.26
C PHE A 113 -13.98 -1.37 -9.59
N ARG A 114 -15.07 -1.07 -8.86
CA ARG A 114 -15.69 0.25 -8.89
C ARG A 114 -15.14 1.11 -7.76
N ILE A 115 -14.44 2.20 -8.11
CA ILE A 115 -14.00 3.19 -7.13
C ILE A 115 -15.22 4.01 -6.70
N LEU A 116 -15.59 3.92 -5.42
CA LEU A 116 -16.73 4.65 -4.87
C LEU A 116 -16.35 6.04 -4.36
N ASN A 117 -15.20 6.14 -3.69
CA ASN A 117 -14.71 7.39 -3.09
C ASN A 117 -13.19 7.44 -3.11
N ILE A 118 -12.65 8.65 -3.14
CA ILE A 118 -11.25 8.94 -2.84
C ILE A 118 -11.24 9.82 -1.59
N ILE A 119 -10.52 9.41 -0.56
CA ILE A 119 -10.53 10.07 0.76
C ILE A 119 -9.13 10.58 1.08
N PHE A 120 -9.04 11.88 1.38
CA PHE A 120 -7.78 12.56 1.69
C PHE A 120 -7.52 12.60 3.17
N TRP A 121 -6.41 11.98 3.59
CA TRP A 121 -5.92 12.15 4.95
C TRP A 121 -4.99 13.37 5.05
N LYS A 122 -5.54 14.49 5.51
CA LYS A 122 -4.77 15.72 5.79
C LYS A 122 -4.04 15.61 7.14
N LYS A 123 -2.72 15.46 7.11
CA LYS A 123 -1.87 15.51 8.32
C LYS A 123 -1.67 16.97 8.75
N SER A 124 -1.88 17.27 10.03
CA SER A 124 -1.78 18.64 10.58
C SER A 124 -0.34 19.17 10.71
N ASN A 125 0.66 18.27 10.79
CA ASN A 125 2.08 18.64 10.89
C ASN A 125 2.97 17.70 10.03
N PRO A 126 2.97 17.83 8.70
CA PRO A 126 3.82 17.00 7.84
C PRO A 126 5.31 17.34 8.06
N PRO A 127 6.22 16.34 8.08
CA PRO A 127 7.66 16.61 8.21
C PRO A 127 8.15 17.52 7.08
N PRO A 128 8.98 18.55 7.37
CA PRO A 128 9.55 19.38 6.32
C PRO A 128 10.41 18.54 5.38
N LYS A 129 10.24 18.71 4.07
CA LYS A 129 11.13 18.09 3.07
C LYS A 129 12.50 18.74 3.17
N VAL A 130 13.54 17.94 3.41
CA VAL A 130 14.93 18.39 3.24
C VAL A 130 15.24 18.35 1.75
N GLN A 131 15.23 19.51 1.09
CA GLN A 131 15.72 19.64 -0.28
C GLN A 131 17.13 20.23 -0.23
N ASN A 132 18.11 19.45 -0.68
CA ASN A 132 19.36 20.02 -1.18
C ASN A 132 19.27 20.07 -2.71
N GLN A 133 19.43 21.29 -3.23
CA GLN A 133 19.79 21.69 -4.59
C GLN A 133 18.73 21.90 -5.68
N ASP A 134 18.98 23.01 -6.40
CA ASP A 134 18.36 23.55 -7.60
C ASP A 134 18.11 22.49 -8.68
N VAL A 135 16.85 22.11 -8.85
CA VAL A 135 16.38 21.49 -10.08
C VAL A 135 15.05 22.13 -10.43
N ARG A 136 14.98 22.84 -11.57
CA ARG A 136 13.72 23.37 -12.12
C ARG A 136 12.77 22.20 -12.40
N LYS A 137 11.92 21.85 -11.45
CA LYS A 137 10.81 20.93 -11.63
C LYS A 137 9.57 21.76 -11.93
N HIS A 138 8.96 21.54 -13.10
CA HIS A 138 7.63 22.05 -13.38
C HIS A 138 6.67 21.24 -12.50
N TYR A 139 6.18 21.85 -11.43
CA TYR A 139 5.18 21.23 -10.56
C TYR A 139 3.83 21.36 -11.26
N ILE A 140 3.20 20.23 -11.57
CA ILE A 140 1.76 20.18 -11.83
C ILE A 140 1.12 19.98 -10.45
N GLU A 141 0.58 21.05 -9.87
CA GLU A 141 -0.29 20.95 -8.69
C GLU A 141 -1.65 20.40 -9.14
N GLY A 142 -1.73 19.09 -9.32
CA GLY A 142 -2.99 18.38 -9.47
C GLY A 142 -3.55 18.08 -8.08
N TRP A 143 -4.56 18.84 -7.65
CA TRP A 143 -5.45 18.41 -6.59
C TRP A 143 -6.38 17.36 -7.18
N LEU A 144 -6.07 16.09 -6.96
CA LEU A 144 -7.11 15.08 -6.82
C LEU A 144 -7.39 14.98 -5.33
#